data_AF-A0A536VPP5-F1
#
_entry.id   AF-A0A536VPP5-F1
#
_cell.length_a   1.000
_cell.length_b   1.000
_cell.length_c   1.000
_cell.angle_alpha   90.00
_cell.angle_beta   90.00
_cell.angle_gamma   90.00
#
_symmetry.space_group_name_H-M   'P 1'
#
loop_
_entity.id
_entity.type
_entity.pdbx_description
1 polymer ?
#
loop_
_entity_poly.entity_id
_entity_poly.type
_entity_poly.pdbx_seq_one_letter_code
_entity_poly.pdbx_strand_id
1 'polypeptide(L)'
;MHTLLDIFFNPPMAVARLGASPTPLESFEWTSSRAAHGGVQTVIAPALSFTVRDDGSLEPHLPKSIRFKDDDGSVRPVAPFFELWGRFQSPHDGSVEELPLTPSRLHELGITMKHIAIEVTASNFKAARRVTDSVSGVSDMGCSFTARVDIGGDDHAKHALNAFSRHTSGQQPLVSPDRPIPLGAVQWIRPRSGSTSHAEQVDLSVLRLRFTPAIGTVYGPPRAVVGSDRQAITGPIDVLQLAGTLEGRMHTIVPPANRILSDATPWSTYRMVTGLYDDPQPQDGYDGSDDGDSTSWGVVDDSCDALITATLAWRDQRYRAHARVFAGPPAFAPDRRPFYGVNDDLDDRDLPLVKVTRENFDEIKDEVVELFRRVFESAASLNLDQARTEGLQDNAAKTAATGASEALPATGPTSMTRDDKPWVDRVPDLMPGQQASVFSTTSSRGDSLPFTEVVPFVHSQLMDETILIDFLRRRHMHVRRLLRPPFGLIGEWADEPGPDPNPAFRDPRVLRDVLHDMRMPPYMRDAYYVPLSLTRRQYQMMIGFLDLLAEEGRTP
;
A
#
# COMPACT_ATOMS: atom_id res chain seq x y z
N MET A 1 21.64 -21.36 32.38
CA MET A 1 20.44 -20.53 32.15
C MET A 1 20.74 -19.59 31.00
N HIS A 2 19.87 -19.53 29.99
CA HIS A 2 20.06 -18.59 28.90
C HIS A 2 19.98 -17.15 29.41
N THR A 3 20.83 -16.27 28.90
CA THR A 3 20.77 -14.84 29.22
C THR A 3 19.88 -14.14 28.20
N LEU A 4 18.86 -13.41 28.66
CA LEU A 4 18.06 -12.57 27.78
C LEU A 4 18.85 -11.33 27.37
N LEU A 5 19.08 -11.18 26.07
CA LEU A 5 19.82 -10.05 25.49
C LEU A 5 18.87 -8.93 25.07
N ASP A 6 17.75 -9.27 24.43
CA ASP A 6 16.78 -8.30 23.91
C ASP A 6 15.40 -8.94 23.72
N ILE A 7 14.37 -8.10 23.54
CA ILE A 7 13.02 -8.52 23.12
C ILE A 7 12.61 -7.79 21.84
N PHE A 8 11.84 -8.45 20.98
CA PHE A 8 11.34 -7.87 19.75
C PHE A 8 9.96 -8.46 19.38
N PHE A 9 9.22 -7.77 18.52
CA PHE A 9 7.97 -8.32 17.98
C PHE A 9 8.23 -9.01 16.64
N ASN A 10 7.55 -10.13 16.41
CA ASN A 10 7.49 -10.80 15.12
C ASN A 10 6.02 -10.99 14.69
N PRO A 11 5.58 -10.42 13.55
CA PRO A 11 6.35 -9.50 12.70
C PRO A 11 6.57 -8.14 13.39
N PRO A 12 7.58 -7.34 12.99
CA PRO A 12 7.78 -5.98 13.51
C PRO A 12 6.78 -4.97 12.92
N MET A 13 6.08 -5.36 11.85
CA MET A 13 5.13 -4.53 11.12
C MET A 13 4.00 -5.41 10.55
N ALA A 14 2.76 -4.89 10.56
CA ALA A 14 1.66 -5.51 9.82
C ALA A 14 0.69 -4.47 9.25
N VAL A 15 -0.05 -4.85 8.21
CA VAL A 15 -1.14 -4.04 7.64
C VAL A 15 -2.47 -4.61 8.10
N ALA A 16 -3.20 -3.85 8.91
CA ALA A 16 -4.59 -4.10 9.25
C ALA A 16 -5.52 -3.53 8.17
N ARG A 17 -6.70 -4.12 8.02
CA ARG A 17 -7.69 -3.71 7.01
C ARG A 17 -9.02 -3.42 7.69
N LEU A 18 -9.55 -2.22 7.49
CA LEU A 18 -10.82 -1.76 8.05
C LEU A 18 -11.96 -2.69 7.64
N GLY A 19 -12.97 -2.83 8.50
CA GLY A 19 -14.14 -3.67 8.20
C GLY A 19 -15.18 -3.61 9.32
N ALA A 20 -16.45 -3.45 8.93
CA ALA A 20 -17.56 -3.29 9.87
C ALA A 20 -18.02 -4.60 10.53
N SER A 21 -17.61 -5.76 9.99
CA SER A 21 -17.98 -7.05 10.60
C SER A 21 -17.32 -7.21 11.97
N PRO A 22 -18.04 -7.72 12.98
CA PRO A 22 -17.44 -8.06 14.27
C PRO A 22 -16.50 -9.28 14.17
N THR A 23 -16.56 -10.04 13.09
CA THR A 23 -15.72 -11.22 12.85
C THR A 23 -14.57 -10.87 11.91
N PRO A 24 -13.32 -10.96 12.38
CA PRO A 24 -12.15 -10.75 11.52
C PRO A 24 -12.06 -11.75 10.35
N LEU A 25 -11.39 -11.32 9.28
CA LEU A 25 -11.09 -12.18 8.13
C LEU A 25 -10.17 -13.33 8.54
N GLU A 26 -10.45 -14.52 8.04
CA GLU A 26 -9.59 -15.68 8.20
C GLU A 26 -8.23 -15.49 7.49
N SER A 27 -7.17 -16.10 8.03
CA SER A 27 -5.83 -16.09 7.43
C SER A 27 -5.80 -16.86 6.12
N PHE A 28 -4.97 -16.41 5.19
CA PHE A 28 -4.73 -17.09 3.92
C PHE A 28 -3.28 -16.90 3.46
N GLU A 29 -2.85 -17.77 2.56
CA GLU A 29 -1.55 -17.72 1.89
C GLU A 29 -1.74 -17.63 0.38
N TRP A 30 -0.77 -17.04 -0.32
CA TRP A 30 -0.71 -17.10 -1.77
C TRP A 30 -0.22 -18.46 -2.24
N THR A 31 -0.84 -18.96 -3.30
CA THR A 31 -0.42 -20.18 -3.97
C THR A 31 -0.69 -20.06 -5.48
N SER A 32 -0.19 -21.00 -6.27
CA SER A 32 -0.47 -21.04 -7.70
C SER A 32 -1.72 -21.87 -8.00
N SER A 33 -2.53 -21.36 -8.92
CA SER A 33 -3.69 -22.07 -9.45
C SER A 33 -3.27 -23.39 -10.09
N ARG A 34 -3.95 -24.48 -9.69
CA ARG A 34 -3.77 -25.82 -10.28
C ARG A 34 -4.77 -26.12 -11.40
N ALA A 35 -5.65 -25.17 -11.75
CA ALA A 35 -6.65 -25.38 -12.78
C ALA A 35 -5.99 -25.48 -14.16
N ALA A 36 -6.49 -26.36 -15.03
CA ALA A 36 -5.94 -26.55 -16.39
C ALA A 36 -5.94 -25.27 -17.24
N HIS A 37 -6.87 -24.35 -16.98
CA HIS A 37 -6.95 -23.03 -17.62
C HIS A 37 -6.47 -21.88 -16.72
N GLY A 38 -5.97 -22.19 -15.53
CA GLY A 38 -5.57 -21.22 -14.52
C GLY A 38 -4.16 -20.63 -14.73
N GLY A 39 -3.35 -21.19 -15.64
CA GLY A 39 -2.13 -20.54 -16.14
C GLY A 39 -1.12 -20.08 -15.08
N VAL A 40 -0.98 -20.80 -13.96
CA VAL A 40 -0.11 -20.44 -12.82
C VAL A 40 -0.48 -19.10 -12.15
N GLN A 41 -1.72 -18.62 -12.33
CA GLN A 41 -2.23 -17.43 -11.66
C GLN A 41 -2.13 -17.56 -10.14
N THR A 42 -1.85 -16.45 -9.47
CA THR A 42 -1.94 -16.35 -8.02
C THR A 42 -3.38 -16.56 -7.56
N VAL A 43 -3.55 -17.43 -6.57
CA VAL A 43 -4.81 -17.63 -5.85
C VAL A 43 -4.53 -17.63 -4.36
N ILE A 44 -5.57 -17.44 -3.55
CA ILE A 44 -5.47 -17.52 -2.09
C ILE A 44 -5.94 -18.90 -1.60
N ALA A 45 -5.23 -19.46 -0.63
CA ALA A 45 -5.60 -20.70 0.05
C ALA A 45 -5.83 -20.43 1.55
N PRO A 46 -6.87 -21.01 2.18
CA PRO A 46 -7.07 -20.87 3.61
C PRO A 46 -5.87 -21.35 4.43
N ALA A 47 -5.49 -20.57 5.42
CA ALA A 47 -4.41 -20.87 6.35
C ALA A 47 -4.94 -20.92 7.79
N LEU A 48 -4.11 -21.41 8.71
CA LEU A 48 -4.48 -21.52 10.11
C LEU A 48 -4.91 -20.15 10.67
N SER A 49 -6.08 -20.15 11.29
CA SER A 49 -6.76 -18.96 11.78
C SER A 49 -7.09 -19.10 13.26
N PHE A 50 -7.31 -17.96 13.93
CA PHE A 50 -7.65 -17.94 15.34
C PHE A 50 -8.95 -17.20 15.60
N THR A 51 -9.79 -17.79 16.45
CA THR A 51 -10.88 -17.08 17.12
C THR A 51 -10.43 -16.69 18.51
N VAL A 52 -10.66 -15.43 18.89
CA VAL A 52 -10.45 -14.99 20.28
C VAL A 52 -11.71 -15.35 21.07
N ARG A 53 -11.56 -16.18 22.11
CA ARG A 53 -12.65 -16.56 23.02
C ARG A 53 -13.00 -15.41 23.96
N ASP A 54 -14.16 -15.50 24.60
CA ASP A 54 -14.63 -14.51 25.60
C ASP A 54 -13.63 -14.29 26.74
N ASP A 55 -12.85 -15.31 27.07
CA ASP A 55 -11.83 -15.26 28.12
C ASP A 55 -10.49 -14.65 27.66
N GLY A 56 -10.40 -14.21 26.40
CA GLY A 56 -9.21 -13.61 25.78
C GLY A 56 -8.17 -14.61 25.27
N SER A 57 -8.45 -15.91 25.32
CA SER A 57 -7.56 -16.96 24.79
C SER A 57 -7.88 -17.33 23.33
N LEU A 58 -6.94 -17.97 22.64
CA LEU A 58 -7.10 -18.34 21.22
C LEU A 58 -7.63 -19.75 20.99
N GLU A 59 -8.51 -19.87 20.00
CA GLU A 59 -8.99 -21.11 19.42
C GLU A 59 -8.48 -21.26 17.98
N PRO A 60 -7.53 -22.19 17.73
CA PRO A 60 -7.05 -22.45 16.37
C PRO A 60 -8.09 -23.21 15.55
N HIS A 61 -8.25 -22.84 14.28
CA HIS A 61 -9.05 -23.57 13.32
C HIS A 61 -8.52 -23.37 11.90
N LEU A 62 -8.73 -24.35 11.03
CA LEU A 62 -8.43 -24.23 9.59
C LEU A 62 -9.73 -23.98 8.81
N PRO A 63 -9.89 -22.82 8.13
CA PRO A 63 -11.08 -22.54 7.35
C PRO A 63 -11.14 -23.42 6.10
N LYS A 64 -12.36 -23.74 5.65
CA LYS A 64 -12.56 -24.42 4.35
C LYS A 64 -12.56 -23.45 3.17
N SER A 65 -12.80 -22.18 3.42
CA SER A 65 -12.90 -21.10 2.43
C SER A 65 -12.69 -19.75 3.11
N ILE A 66 -12.20 -18.77 2.36
CA ILE A 66 -12.07 -17.39 2.84
C ILE A 66 -13.32 -16.60 2.45
N ARG A 67 -13.92 -15.88 3.42
CA ARG A 67 -15.09 -15.02 3.18
C ARG A 67 -14.78 -13.59 3.56
N PHE A 68 -14.73 -12.70 2.57
CA PHE A 68 -14.42 -11.28 2.77
C PHE A 68 -15.55 -10.47 3.42
N LYS A 69 -16.78 -11.02 3.38
CA LYS A 69 -17.95 -10.41 3.99
C LYS A 69 -18.65 -11.44 4.87
N ASP A 70 -19.33 -10.97 5.91
CA ASP A 70 -20.26 -11.79 6.67
C ASP A 70 -21.62 -11.93 5.97
N ASP A 71 -22.55 -12.63 6.63
CA ASP A 71 -23.87 -12.95 6.09
C ASP A 71 -24.74 -11.69 5.93
N ASP A 72 -24.45 -10.62 6.67
CA ASP A 72 -25.10 -9.30 6.55
C ASP A 72 -24.45 -8.42 5.46
N GLY A 73 -23.41 -8.92 4.79
CA GLY A 73 -22.68 -8.21 3.74
C GLY A 73 -21.63 -7.23 4.24
N SER A 74 -21.36 -7.17 5.55
CA SER A 74 -20.33 -6.32 6.14
C SER A 74 -18.94 -6.88 5.88
N VAL A 75 -18.01 -6.00 5.53
CA VAL A 75 -16.62 -6.40 5.25
C VAL A 75 -15.94 -6.87 6.53
N ARG A 76 -15.27 -8.03 6.46
CA ARG A 76 -14.48 -8.57 7.57
C ARG A 76 -13.13 -7.86 7.69
N PRO A 77 -12.78 -7.32 8.87
CA PRO A 77 -11.50 -6.64 9.05
C PRO A 77 -10.34 -7.63 9.05
N VAL A 78 -9.18 -7.22 8.52
CA VAL A 78 -7.91 -7.93 8.76
C VAL A 78 -7.32 -7.36 10.04
N ALA A 79 -7.19 -8.22 11.04
CA ALA A 79 -6.74 -7.85 12.37
C ALA A 79 -5.50 -8.69 12.73
N PRO A 80 -4.29 -8.14 12.68
CA PRO A 80 -3.05 -8.92 12.82
C PRO A 80 -2.75 -9.29 14.27
N PHE A 81 -1.93 -10.33 14.44
CA PHE A 81 -1.26 -10.66 15.70
C PHE A 81 0.21 -10.27 15.64
N PHE A 82 0.74 -9.88 16.79
CA PHE A 82 2.16 -9.60 17.01
C PHE A 82 2.65 -10.50 18.13
N GLU A 83 3.59 -11.39 17.83
CA GLU A 83 4.17 -12.27 18.83
C GLU A 83 5.38 -11.58 19.47
N LEU A 84 5.53 -11.70 20.79
CA LEU A 84 6.70 -11.18 21.49
C LEU A 84 7.77 -12.26 21.56
N TRP A 85 8.97 -11.95 21.09
CA TRP A 85 10.13 -12.83 20.99
C TRP A 85 11.30 -12.28 21.82
N GLY A 86 12.24 -13.15 22.16
CA GLY A 86 13.47 -12.79 22.87
C GLY A 86 14.71 -13.32 22.15
N ARG A 87 15.81 -12.58 22.26
CA ARG A 87 17.15 -13.03 21.89
C ARG A 87 17.84 -13.59 23.12
N PHE A 88 18.25 -14.84 23.06
CA PHE A 88 18.80 -15.59 24.18
C PHE A 88 20.22 -16.02 23.87
N GLN A 89 21.14 -15.80 24.83
CA GLN A 89 22.49 -16.32 24.74
C GLN A 89 22.63 -17.61 25.55
N SER A 90 23.12 -18.66 24.89
CA SER A 90 23.47 -19.92 25.52
C SER A 90 24.69 -19.75 26.45
N PRO A 91 24.63 -20.23 27.70
CA PRO A 91 25.75 -20.17 28.62
C PRO A 91 26.86 -21.19 28.30
N HIS A 92 26.60 -22.14 27.40
CA HIS A 92 27.51 -23.25 27.12
C HIS A 92 28.51 -22.93 26.01
N ASP A 93 28.04 -22.30 24.94
CA ASP A 93 28.80 -22.02 23.72
C ASP A 93 28.71 -20.54 23.29
N GLY A 94 27.95 -19.71 24.00
CA GLY A 94 27.75 -18.30 23.68
C GLY A 94 26.89 -18.05 22.45
N SER A 95 26.28 -19.10 21.86
CA SER A 95 25.39 -18.97 20.70
C SER A 95 24.17 -18.12 21.04
N VAL A 96 23.67 -17.37 20.06
CA VAL A 96 22.48 -16.54 20.19
C VAL A 96 21.35 -17.17 19.39
N GLU A 97 20.21 -17.38 20.04
CA GLU A 97 18.99 -17.89 19.42
C GLU A 97 17.83 -16.93 19.63
N GLU A 98 16.93 -16.89 18.65
CA GLU A 98 15.68 -16.12 18.70
C GLU A 98 14.53 -17.07 18.99
N LEU A 99 13.83 -16.84 20.09
CA LEU A 99 12.77 -17.73 20.55
C LEU A 99 11.53 -16.94 21.02
N PRO A 100 10.30 -17.45 20.79
CA PRO A 100 9.10 -16.78 21.24
C PRO A 100 9.04 -16.69 22.77
N LEU A 101 8.56 -15.60 23.34
CA LEU A 101 8.36 -15.52 24.78
C LEU A 101 7.08 -16.26 25.17
N THR A 102 7.21 -17.12 26.17
CA THR A 102 6.11 -17.88 26.79
C THR A 102 6.16 -17.70 28.31
N PRO A 103 5.04 -17.90 29.03
CA PRO A 103 5.05 -17.85 30.49
C PRO A 103 6.07 -18.80 31.14
N SER A 104 6.29 -20.00 30.57
CA SER A 104 7.29 -20.95 31.07
C SER A 104 8.71 -20.42 30.91
N ARG A 105 9.05 -19.86 29.74
CA ARG A 105 10.37 -19.29 29.48
C ARG A 105 10.66 -18.06 30.33
N LEU A 106 9.65 -17.22 30.57
CA LEU A 106 9.78 -16.11 31.52
C LEU A 106 9.98 -16.62 32.95
N HIS A 107 9.21 -17.64 33.36
CA HIS A 107 9.33 -18.23 34.68
C HIS A 107 10.72 -18.84 34.91
N GLU A 108 11.31 -19.49 33.90
CA GLU A 108 12.69 -19.96 33.97
C GLU A 108 13.61 -18.82 34.38
N LEU A 109 13.51 -17.65 33.74
CA LEU A 109 14.25 -16.42 34.08
C LEU A 109 13.89 -15.79 35.44
N GLY A 110 12.89 -16.29 36.17
CA GLY A 110 12.37 -15.63 37.36
C GLY A 110 11.56 -14.36 37.05
N ILE A 111 11.04 -14.27 35.82
CA ILE A 111 10.21 -13.19 35.32
C ILE A 111 8.74 -13.65 35.35
N THR A 112 7.86 -12.76 35.77
CA THR A 112 6.40 -12.96 35.77
C THR A 112 5.71 -11.95 34.84
N MET A 113 4.45 -12.20 34.48
CA MET A 113 3.66 -11.31 33.62
C MET A 113 3.56 -9.87 34.15
N LYS A 114 3.70 -9.66 35.47
CA LYS A 114 3.68 -8.33 36.10
C LYS A 114 4.87 -7.43 35.72
N HIS A 115 5.93 -8.01 35.16
CA HIS A 115 7.10 -7.26 34.68
C HIS A 115 6.92 -6.76 33.23
N ILE A 116 5.82 -7.16 32.58
CA ILE A 116 5.50 -6.75 31.22
C ILE A 116 4.46 -5.64 31.27
N ALA A 117 4.72 -4.58 30.51
CA ALA A 117 3.77 -3.51 30.24
C ALA A 117 3.73 -3.27 28.74
N ILE A 118 2.52 -3.14 28.19
CA ILE A 118 2.30 -2.85 26.78
C ILE A 118 1.68 -1.46 26.65
N GLU A 119 2.30 -0.59 25.86
CA GLU A 119 1.75 0.71 25.48
C GLU A 119 1.36 0.63 24.00
N VAL A 120 0.13 1.02 23.68
CA VAL A 120 -0.31 1.18 22.29
C VAL A 120 -0.76 2.61 22.08
N THR A 121 -0.14 3.28 21.10
CA THR A 121 -0.53 4.62 20.65
C THR A 121 -0.97 4.55 19.19
N ALA A 122 -2.25 4.83 18.93
CA ALA A 122 -2.83 4.87 17.58
C ALA A 122 -3.20 6.31 17.22
N SER A 123 -2.90 6.75 16.00
CA SER A 123 -3.15 8.14 15.61
C SER A 123 -3.49 8.31 14.13
N ASN A 124 -4.19 9.39 13.83
CA ASN A 124 -4.41 9.89 12.48
C ASN A 124 -3.96 11.36 12.40
N PHE A 125 -3.09 11.63 11.44
CA PHE A 125 -2.45 12.94 11.23
C PHE A 125 -2.78 13.54 9.85
N LYS A 126 -3.69 12.91 9.08
CA LYS A 126 -3.97 13.31 7.69
C LYS A 126 -4.37 14.78 7.59
N ALA A 127 -5.39 15.19 8.34
CA ALA A 127 -5.87 16.57 8.36
C ALA A 127 -4.82 17.56 8.88
N ALA A 128 -4.12 17.23 9.98
CA ALA A 128 -3.02 18.06 10.51
C ALA A 128 -1.90 18.33 9.48
N ARG A 129 -1.51 17.31 8.69
CA ARG A 129 -0.50 17.48 7.63
C ARG A 129 -0.94 18.46 6.55
N ARG A 130 -2.24 18.47 6.19
CA ARG A 130 -2.81 19.38 5.17
C ARG A 130 -2.92 20.83 5.64
N VAL A 131 -2.97 21.07 6.95
CA VAL A 131 -3.01 22.42 7.52
C VAL A 131 -1.65 22.84 8.07
N THR A 132 -0.58 22.31 7.47
CA THR A 132 0.78 22.72 7.77
C THR A 132 1.03 24.10 7.18
N ASP A 133 1.43 25.03 8.03
CA ASP A 133 1.77 26.38 7.61
C ASP A 133 2.95 26.34 6.65
N SER A 134 2.76 26.87 5.44
CA SER A 134 3.74 26.79 4.34
C SER A 134 5.03 27.57 4.62
N VAL A 135 5.00 28.52 5.55
CA VAL A 135 6.17 29.35 5.91
C VAL A 135 7.00 28.71 7.02
N SER A 136 6.35 28.25 8.09
CA SER A 136 7.01 27.70 9.28
C SER A 136 7.19 26.18 9.24
N GLY A 137 6.45 25.46 8.38
CA GLY A 137 6.43 24.00 8.34
C GLY A 137 5.78 23.34 9.55
N VAL A 138 5.07 24.11 10.39
CA VAL A 138 4.43 23.61 11.61
C VAL A 138 2.99 23.21 11.32
N SER A 139 2.64 21.95 11.61
CA SER A 139 1.27 21.43 11.50
C SER A 139 0.38 21.86 12.68
N ASP A 140 -0.88 22.20 12.41
CA ASP A 140 -1.88 22.36 13.48
C ASP A 140 -2.31 20.99 14.04
N MET A 141 -1.69 20.63 15.16
CA MET A 141 -1.95 19.39 15.89
C MET A 141 -3.40 19.28 16.41
N GLY A 142 -4.14 20.39 16.53
CA GLY A 142 -5.58 20.38 16.78
C GLY A 142 -6.38 19.65 15.70
N CYS A 143 -5.82 19.50 14.49
CA CYS A 143 -6.40 18.72 13.39
C CYS A 143 -5.90 17.27 13.32
N SER A 144 -5.18 16.78 14.34
CA SER A 144 -4.81 15.36 14.50
C SER A 144 -5.63 14.73 15.62
N PHE A 145 -5.65 13.40 15.73
CA PHE A 145 -6.26 12.72 16.86
C PHE A 145 -5.51 11.44 17.21
N THR A 146 -5.38 11.19 18.52
CA THR A 146 -4.55 10.11 19.08
C THR A 146 -5.29 9.39 20.21
N ALA A 147 -5.27 8.07 20.18
CA ALA A 147 -5.61 7.19 21.29
C ALA A 147 -4.33 6.63 21.92
N ARG A 148 -4.33 6.45 23.24
CA ARG A 148 -3.27 5.75 23.98
C ARG A 148 -3.91 4.84 25.02
N VAL A 149 -3.43 3.61 25.10
CA VAL A 149 -3.78 2.65 26.15
C VAL A 149 -2.51 2.02 26.71
N ASP A 150 -2.51 1.79 28.03
CA ASP A 150 -1.45 1.13 28.77
C ASP A 150 -2.06 -0.16 29.36
N ILE A 151 -1.47 -1.32 29.06
CA ILE A 151 -1.99 -2.66 29.35
C ILE A 151 -0.95 -3.42 30.17
N GLY A 152 -1.36 -3.97 31.32
CA GLY A 152 -0.51 -4.85 32.14
C GLY A 152 -0.35 -6.22 31.49
N GLY A 153 0.77 -6.92 31.73
CA GLY A 153 0.99 -8.25 31.15
C GLY A 153 -0.02 -9.32 31.60
N ASP A 154 -0.76 -9.08 32.68
CA ASP A 154 -1.86 -9.91 33.19
C ASP A 154 -3.27 -9.39 32.83
N ASP A 155 -3.34 -8.27 32.11
CA ASP A 155 -4.59 -7.72 31.58
C ASP A 155 -4.85 -8.28 30.18
N HIS A 156 -5.89 -9.10 30.07
CA HIS A 156 -6.30 -9.76 28.83
C HIS A 156 -7.62 -9.21 28.26
N ALA A 157 -8.10 -8.09 28.81
CA ALA A 157 -9.30 -7.44 28.31
C ALA A 157 -9.06 -6.81 26.93
N LYS A 158 -10.14 -6.62 26.19
CA LYS A 158 -10.12 -5.85 24.94
C LYS A 158 -10.23 -4.36 25.27
N HIS A 159 -9.25 -3.57 24.83
CA HIS A 159 -9.16 -2.13 25.08
C HIS A 159 -9.47 -1.35 23.81
N ALA A 160 -10.49 -0.48 23.87
CA ALA A 160 -10.83 0.40 22.76
C ALA A 160 -9.82 1.55 22.62
N LEU A 161 -9.45 1.87 21.39
CA LEU A 161 -8.55 2.98 21.05
C LEU A 161 -9.35 4.24 20.74
N ASN A 162 -9.86 4.90 21.78
CA ASN A 162 -10.68 6.11 21.66
C ASN A 162 -9.79 7.35 21.51
N ALA A 163 -9.75 7.93 20.31
CA ALA A 163 -8.85 9.02 19.95
C ALA A 163 -9.51 10.39 20.04
N PHE A 164 -8.73 11.38 20.46
CA PHE A 164 -9.13 12.79 20.50
C PHE A 164 -7.95 13.70 20.13
N SER A 165 -8.22 14.97 19.84
CA SER A 165 -7.21 15.93 19.39
C SER A 165 -6.42 16.52 20.56
N ARG A 166 -5.12 16.22 20.61
CA ARG A 166 -4.17 16.91 21.50
C ARG A 166 -3.79 18.24 20.86
N HIS A 167 -3.95 19.34 21.59
CA HIS A 167 -3.79 20.68 21.07
C HIS A 167 -3.11 21.60 22.10
N THR A 168 -2.48 22.67 21.64
CA THR A 168 -1.88 23.71 22.50
C THR A 168 -2.85 24.87 22.73
N SER A 169 -2.48 25.80 23.61
CA SER A 169 -3.26 27.02 23.83
C SER A 169 -3.34 27.83 22.53
N GLY A 170 -4.57 28.10 22.07
CA GLY A 170 -4.84 28.83 20.82
C GLY A 170 -5.30 27.94 19.66
N GLN A 171 -5.14 26.62 19.76
CA GLN A 171 -5.68 25.66 18.80
C GLN A 171 -7.06 25.16 19.25
N GLN A 172 -7.91 24.83 18.28
CA GLN A 172 -9.20 24.20 18.53
C GLN A 172 -9.11 22.70 18.24
N PRO A 173 -9.60 21.81 19.12
CA PRO A 173 -9.60 20.38 18.85
C PRO A 173 -10.62 20.02 17.76
N LEU A 174 -10.18 19.30 16.74
CA LEU A 174 -11.06 18.71 15.73
C LEU A 174 -11.97 17.64 16.35
N VAL A 175 -11.38 16.78 17.18
CA VAL A 175 -12.06 15.70 17.91
C VAL A 175 -12.04 16.01 19.40
N SER A 176 -13.23 16.17 19.99
CA SER A 176 -13.39 16.40 21.43
C SER A 176 -13.15 15.10 22.22
N PRO A 177 -12.54 15.16 23.43
CA PRO A 177 -12.44 14.00 24.32
C PRO A 177 -13.80 13.41 24.73
N ASP A 178 -14.88 14.20 24.73
CA ASP A 178 -16.23 13.73 25.08
C ASP A 178 -16.90 12.93 23.94
N ARG A 179 -16.40 13.07 22.71
CA ARG A 179 -16.88 12.38 21.52
C ARG A 179 -15.69 11.87 20.70
N PRO A 180 -14.96 10.88 21.23
CA PRO A 180 -13.75 10.39 20.58
C PRO A 180 -14.09 9.58 19.33
N ILE A 181 -13.13 9.50 18.41
CA ILE A 181 -13.20 8.58 17.27
C ILE A 181 -12.58 7.24 17.68
N PRO A 182 -13.28 6.10 17.54
CA PRO A 182 -12.69 4.79 17.77
C PRO A 182 -11.74 4.41 16.63
N LEU A 183 -10.45 4.27 16.93
CA LEU A 183 -9.40 3.81 15.99
C LEU A 183 -9.23 2.28 16.00
N GLY A 184 -10.23 1.55 16.52
CA GLY A 184 -10.19 0.11 16.70
C GLY A 184 -9.97 -0.30 18.16
N ALA A 185 -9.36 -1.46 18.37
CA ALA A 185 -9.11 -2.02 19.68
C ALA A 185 -7.86 -2.91 19.71
N VAL A 186 -7.27 -3.06 20.90
CA VAL A 186 -6.16 -3.98 21.14
C VAL A 186 -6.47 -4.94 22.28
N GLN A 187 -5.85 -6.12 22.22
CA GLN A 187 -6.00 -7.12 23.25
C GLN A 187 -4.70 -7.89 23.43
N TRP A 188 -4.20 -7.94 24.67
CA TRP A 188 -3.09 -8.81 25.05
C TRP A 188 -3.63 -10.21 25.31
N ILE A 189 -3.28 -11.15 24.45
CA ILE A 189 -3.93 -12.46 24.40
C ILE A 189 -3.54 -13.30 25.62
N ARG A 190 -4.54 -13.94 26.23
CA ARG A 190 -4.31 -14.86 27.34
C ARG A 190 -3.58 -16.12 26.82
N PRO A 191 -2.33 -16.36 27.24
CA PRO A 191 -1.60 -17.55 26.82
C PRO A 191 -2.25 -18.80 27.43
N ARG A 192 -2.23 -19.91 26.69
CA ARG A 192 -2.76 -21.19 27.18
C ARG A 192 -1.77 -22.32 26.98
N SER A 193 -1.62 -23.13 28.01
CA SER A 193 -0.98 -24.44 27.91
C SER A 193 -1.99 -25.44 27.35
N GLY A 194 -1.62 -26.22 26.34
CA GLY A 194 -2.43 -27.35 25.90
C GLY A 194 -2.26 -27.70 24.43
N SER A 195 -2.40 -29.00 24.15
CA SER A 195 -2.50 -29.55 22.80
C SER A 195 -3.97 -29.59 22.37
N THR A 196 -4.29 -28.91 21.27
CA THR A 196 -5.47 -29.17 20.44
C THR A 196 -5.04 -30.06 19.25
N SER A 197 -5.97 -30.66 18.50
CA SER A 197 -5.62 -31.41 17.28
C SER A 197 -4.88 -30.58 16.23
N HIS A 198 -5.01 -29.25 16.28
CA HIS A 198 -4.24 -28.29 15.47
C HIS A 198 -3.00 -27.72 16.21
N ALA A 199 -2.84 -27.99 17.51
CA ALA A 199 -1.71 -27.49 18.30
C ALA A 199 -0.40 -28.22 18.03
N GLU A 200 -0.40 -29.33 17.29
CA GLU A 200 0.84 -29.85 16.71
C GLU A 200 1.48 -28.83 15.74
N GLN A 201 0.71 -27.85 15.25
CA GLN A 201 1.19 -26.81 14.33
C GLN A 201 1.40 -25.43 14.98
N VAL A 202 0.84 -25.15 16.17
CA VAL A 202 0.96 -23.84 16.83
C VAL A 202 1.03 -23.92 18.36
N ASP A 203 1.98 -23.19 18.92
CA ASP A 203 2.11 -22.95 20.36
C ASP A 203 1.20 -21.81 20.84
N LEU A 204 0.12 -22.16 21.56
CA LEU A 204 -0.84 -21.22 22.15
C LEU A 204 -0.33 -20.52 23.44
N SER A 205 0.85 -20.90 23.93
CA SER A 205 1.47 -20.28 25.10
C SER A 205 2.32 -19.06 24.77
N VAL A 206 2.65 -18.84 23.49
CA VAL A 206 3.37 -17.65 23.04
C VAL A 206 2.56 -16.39 23.36
N LEU A 207 3.28 -15.39 23.84
CA LEU A 207 2.75 -14.08 24.20
C LEU A 207 2.45 -13.28 22.92
N ARG A 208 1.18 -12.85 22.78
CA ARG A 208 0.68 -12.20 21.55
C ARG A 208 -0.16 -10.98 21.86
N LEU A 209 -0.05 -9.96 21.03
CA LEU A 209 -0.98 -8.85 20.96
C LEU A 209 -1.84 -8.95 19.70
N ARG A 210 -3.15 -8.76 19.84
CA ARG A 210 -4.09 -8.59 18.73
C ARG A 210 -4.37 -7.10 18.52
N PHE A 211 -4.24 -6.62 17.29
CA PHE A 211 -4.80 -5.34 16.87
C PHE A 211 -6.02 -5.58 15.99
N THR A 212 -7.16 -4.98 16.35
CA THR A 212 -8.40 -4.99 15.55
C THR A 212 -8.65 -3.58 15.06
N PRO A 213 -8.64 -3.32 13.74
CA PRO A 213 -8.82 -1.98 13.21
C PRO A 213 -10.25 -1.47 13.43
N ALA A 214 -10.47 -0.19 13.15
CA ALA A 214 -11.80 0.42 13.11
C ALA A 214 -12.64 -0.11 11.93
N ILE A 215 -13.87 0.38 11.83
CA ILE A 215 -14.86 -0.16 10.90
C ILE A 215 -14.76 0.43 9.49
N GLY A 216 -14.01 1.51 9.29
CA GLY A 216 -13.89 2.19 8.00
C GLY A 216 -14.99 3.22 7.76
N THR A 217 -15.37 3.97 8.80
CA THR A 217 -16.41 4.99 8.70
C THR A 217 -15.84 6.40 8.67
N VAL A 218 -16.66 7.35 8.25
CA VAL A 218 -16.31 8.77 8.08
C VAL A 218 -16.97 9.60 9.19
N TYR A 219 -16.25 10.59 9.68
CA TYR A 219 -16.70 11.57 10.69
C TYR A 219 -16.58 12.97 10.12
N GLY A 220 -17.45 13.88 10.58
CA GLY A 220 -17.48 15.25 10.08
C GLY A 220 -18.12 16.23 11.06
N PRO A 221 -18.10 17.53 10.75
CA PRO A 221 -18.85 18.52 11.50
C PRO A 221 -20.36 18.39 11.25
N PRO A 222 -21.23 19.01 12.07
CA PRO A 222 -22.68 19.03 11.86
C PRO A 222 -23.14 19.43 10.46
N ARG A 223 -22.34 20.27 9.76
CA ARG A 223 -22.61 20.74 8.40
C ARG A 223 -22.25 19.74 7.27
N ALA A 224 -21.51 18.67 7.54
CA ALA A 224 -21.11 17.68 6.54
C ALA A 224 -22.27 16.70 6.23
N VAL A 225 -23.34 17.23 5.63
CA VAL A 225 -24.60 16.51 5.46
C VAL A 225 -24.67 15.79 4.11
N VAL A 226 -24.62 16.54 3.01
CA VAL A 226 -24.74 16.02 1.63
C VAL A 226 -23.81 16.77 0.67
N GLY A 227 -23.34 16.08 -0.37
CA GLY A 227 -22.51 16.62 -1.46
C GLY A 227 -22.91 16.02 -2.81
N SER A 228 -22.58 16.66 -3.93
CA SER A 228 -22.91 16.20 -5.28
C SER A 228 -21.85 15.28 -5.89
N ASP A 229 -22.23 14.38 -6.79
CA ASP A 229 -21.34 13.49 -7.56
C ASP A 229 -20.65 14.24 -8.74
N ARG A 230 -19.64 15.07 -8.43
CA ARG A 230 -19.13 16.12 -9.33
C ARG A 230 -17.96 15.72 -10.23
N GLN A 231 -17.67 14.43 -10.42
CA GLN A 231 -16.46 13.95 -11.12
C GLN A 231 -16.32 14.35 -12.61
N ALA A 232 -17.27 15.05 -13.24
CA ALA A 232 -17.29 15.22 -14.70
C ALA A 232 -17.14 16.64 -15.26
N ILE A 233 -17.05 17.71 -14.46
CA ILE A 233 -17.18 19.07 -15.03
C ILE A 233 -16.25 20.10 -14.36
N THR A 234 -15.17 20.43 -15.06
CA THR A 234 -14.36 21.62 -14.80
C THR A 234 -15.06 22.86 -15.37
N GLY A 235 -15.76 23.61 -14.52
CA GLY A 235 -16.36 24.90 -14.87
C GLY A 235 -17.52 25.32 -13.97
N PRO A 236 -17.91 26.60 -13.99
CA PRO A 236 -19.08 27.08 -13.26
C PRO A 236 -20.36 26.63 -13.97
N ILE A 237 -20.73 25.35 -13.82
CA ILE A 237 -22.05 24.87 -14.22
C ILE A 237 -23.01 25.00 -13.04
N ASP A 238 -24.16 25.61 -13.33
CA ASP A 238 -25.22 25.87 -12.38
C ASP A 238 -25.83 24.54 -11.89
N VAL A 239 -25.93 24.36 -10.56
CA VAL A 239 -26.47 23.17 -9.89
C VAL A 239 -27.89 22.83 -10.39
N LEU A 240 -28.62 23.83 -10.91
CA LEU A 240 -29.94 23.66 -11.52
C LEU A 240 -29.91 22.91 -12.86
N GLN A 241 -28.83 22.98 -13.64
CA GLN A 241 -28.72 22.29 -14.93
C GLN A 241 -28.51 20.78 -14.81
N LEU A 242 -27.91 20.33 -13.69
CA LEU A 242 -27.64 18.91 -13.42
C LEU A 242 -28.72 18.26 -12.56
N ALA A 243 -29.73 19.02 -12.12
CA ALA A 243 -30.82 18.50 -11.32
C ALA A 243 -31.56 17.36 -12.08
N GLY A 244 -31.44 16.14 -11.57
CA GLY A 244 -32.03 14.93 -12.17
C GLY A 244 -31.10 14.10 -13.06
N THR A 245 -29.83 14.50 -13.24
CA THR A 245 -28.80 13.68 -13.87
C THR A 245 -28.05 12.81 -12.86
N LEU A 246 -27.18 11.90 -13.33
CA LEU A 246 -26.31 11.12 -12.43
C LEU A 246 -25.32 12.05 -11.70
N GLU A 247 -24.79 13.05 -12.40
CA GLU A 247 -23.79 14.00 -11.91
C GLU A 247 -24.37 15.02 -10.90
N GLY A 248 -25.66 15.34 -10.98
CA GLY A 248 -26.34 16.19 -10.01
C GLY A 248 -26.89 15.44 -8.79
N ARG A 249 -26.60 14.14 -8.66
CA ARG A 249 -27.10 13.33 -7.53
C ARG A 249 -26.44 13.79 -6.24
N MET A 250 -27.26 13.98 -5.21
CA MET A 250 -26.78 14.30 -3.85
C MET A 250 -26.56 13.02 -3.06
N HIS A 251 -25.40 12.92 -2.43
CA HIS A 251 -24.96 11.82 -1.59
C HIS A 251 -24.75 12.29 -0.16
N THR A 252 -25.15 11.48 0.81
CA THR A 252 -24.82 11.74 2.22
C THR A 252 -23.30 11.68 2.40
N ILE A 253 -22.71 12.76 2.92
CA ILE A 253 -21.26 12.82 3.20
C ILE A 253 -20.98 12.05 4.50
N VAL A 254 -21.63 12.44 5.60
CA VAL A 254 -21.44 11.83 6.92
C VAL A 254 -22.80 11.41 7.51
N PRO A 255 -22.93 10.17 8.01
CA PRO A 255 -24.11 9.74 8.75
C PRO A 255 -24.38 10.62 9.98
N PRO A 256 -25.63 10.92 10.36
CA PRO A 256 -25.93 11.80 11.48
C PRO A 256 -25.20 11.48 12.79
N ALA A 257 -25.03 10.18 13.10
CA ALA A 257 -24.34 9.72 14.31
C ALA A 257 -22.84 10.09 14.36
N ASN A 258 -22.22 10.30 13.20
CA ASN A 258 -20.78 10.59 13.08
C ASN A 258 -20.48 12.08 12.86
N ARG A 259 -21.50 12.95 12.92
CA ARG A 259 -21.36 14.40 12.78
C ARG A 259 -20.90 15.05 14.09
N ILE A 260 -19.75 14.62 14.58
CA ILE A 260 -19.24 14.90 15.94
C ILE A 260 -18.01 15.82 15.95
N LEU A 261 -17.48 16.22 14.80
CA LEU A 261 -16.27 17.04 14.73
C LEU A 261 -16.57 18.52 14.96
N SER A 262 -15.54 19.25 15.40
CA SER A 262 -15.55 20.70 15.46
C SER A 262 -15.47 21.31 14.05
N ASP A 263 -16.25 22.35 13.80
CA ASP A 263 -16.19 23.17 12.59
C ASP A 263 -15.23 24.37 12.73
N ALA A 264 -14.64 24.56 13.91
CA ALA A 264 -13.79 25.71 14.25
C ALA A 264 -12.29 25.47 14.01
N THR A 265 -11.92 24.43 13.26
CA THR A 265 -10.53 24.10 12.96
C THR A 265 -10.12 24.58 11.56
N PRO A 266 -8.83 24.84 11.30
CA PRO A 266 -8.36 25.18 9.97
C PRO A 266 -8.73 24.14 8.90
N TRP A 267 -8.83 22.86 9.29
CA TRP A 267 -9.25 21.78 8.40
C TRP A 267 -10.66 22.00 7.84
N SER A 268 -11.58 22.50 8.66
CA SER A 268 -12.94 22.79 8.24
C SER A 268 -13.04 23.90 7.20
N THR A 269 -12.08 24.81 7.16
CA THR A 269 -12.05 25.93 6.22
C THR A 269 -10.97 25.79 5.16
N TYR A 270 -10.29 24.64 5.10
CA TYR A 270 -9.18 24.40 4.19
C TYR A 270 -9.65 24.53 2.74
N ARG A 271 -8.86 25.25 1.92
CA ARG A 271 -9.06 25.39 0.47
C ARG A 271 -7.74 25.19 -0.24
N MET A 272 -7.66 24.12 -1.03
CA MET A 272 -6.43 23.74 -1.73
C MET A 272 -5.93 24.85 -2.67
N VAL A 273 -6.83 25.49 -3.43
CA VAL A 273 -6.46 26.46 -4.48
C VAL A 273 -5.84 27.77 -3.96
N THR A 274 -5.88 28.03 -2.65
CA THR A 274 -5.35 29.29 -2.08
C THR A 274 -3.83 29.28 -1.93
N GLY A 275 -3.19 28.11 -1.95
CA GLY A 275 -1.75 27.96 -1.72
C GLY A 275 -1.28 28.36 -0.32
N LEU A 276 -2.20 28.62 0.63
CA LEU A 276 -1.88 29.04 1.99
C LEU A 276 -1.16 27.94 2.79
N TYR A 277 -1.50 26.68 2.52
CA TYR A 277 -0.95 25.51 3.18
C TYR A 277 -0.11 24.72 2.19
N ASP A 278 0.97 24.11 2.69
CA ASP A 278 1.72 23.15 1.89
C ASP A 278 0.78 22.01 1.47
N ASP A 279 0.86 21.58 0.21
CA ASP A 279 0.14 20.42 -0.28
C ASP A 279 1.09 19.22 -0.17
N PRO A 280 1.12 18.51 0.97
CA PRO A 280 1.82 17.26 0.99
C PRO A 280 1.08 16.35 0.01
N GLN A 281 1.71 16.11 -1.14
CA GLN A 281 1.35 15.09 -2.11
C GLN A 281 2.08 13.74 -1.91
N PRO A 282 2.11 13.08 -0.73
CA PRO A 282 2.76 11.78 -0.67
C PRO A 282 2.07 10.67 -1.47
N GLN A 283 0.79 10.80 -1.84
CA GLN A 283 0.01 9.82 -2.62
C GLN A 283 -1.46 10.26 -2.62
N ASP A 284 -2.09 10.35 -3.79
CA ASP A 284 -3.45 10.89 -3.97
C ASP A 284 -4.55 9.92 -3.46
N GLY A 285 -4.51 9.59 -2.17
CA GLY A 285 -5.65 9.16 -1.39
C GLY A 285 -6.57 10.37 -1.23
N TYR A 286 -7.40 10.58 -2.24
CA TYR A 286 -8.28 11.71 -2.40
C TYR A 286 -9.28 11.82 -1.23
N ASP A 287 -9.12 12.85 -0.39
CA ASP A 287 -9.99 13.18 0.77
C ASP A 287 -10.64 14.59 0.63
N GLY A 288 -10.50 15.20 -0.55
CA GLY A 288 -11.15 16.47 -0.92
C GLY A 288 -12.43 16.25 -1.72
N SER A 289 -13.11 17.32 -2.09
CA SER A 289 -14.19 17.27 -3.08
C SER A 289 -13.83 18.13 -4.29
N ASP A 290 -14.09 17.65 -5.50
CA ASP A 290 -14.00 18.40 -6.77
C ASP A 290 -15.16 19.41 -6.88
N ASP A 291 -15.56 19.98 -5.74
CA ASP A 291 -16.57 21.02 -5.65
C ASP A 291 -15.86 22.38 -5.63
N GLY A 292 -15.80 23.01 -6.80
CA GLY A 292 -15.29 24.37 -6.97
C GLY A 292 -13.81 24.51 -6.63
N ASP A 293 -13.52 25.18 -5.52
CA ASP A 293 -12.17 25.56 -5.07
C ASP A 293 -11.42 24.42 -4.32
N SER A 294 -11.86 23.17 -4.47
CA SER A 294 -11.36 22.02 -3.68
C SER A 294 -11.38 22.28 -2.18
N THR A 295 -12.53 22.76 -1.70
CA THR A 295 -12.74 23.10 -0.28
C THR A 295 -12.98 21.84 0.53
N SER A 296 -12.33 21.73 1.69
CA SER A 296 -12.55 20.61 2.59
C SER A 296 -13.97 20.61 3.16
N TRP A 297 -14.58 19.43 3.20
CA TRP A 297 -15.83 19.20 3.94
C TRP A 297 -15.61 19.12 5.47
N GLY A 298 -14.36 19.23 5.94
CA GLY A 298 -13.98 19.08 7.34
C GLY A 298 -14.07 17.64 7.84
N VAL A 299 -14.06 16.65 6.93
CA VAL A 299 -14.25 15.23 7.25
C VAL A 299 -12.92 14.51 7.49
N VAL A 300 -12.96 13.44 8.27
CA VAL A 300 -11.85 12.50 8.47
C VAL A 300 -12.39 11.07 8.55
N ASP A 301 -11.54 10.07 8.33
CA ASP A 301 -11.86 8.65 8.53
C ASP A 301 -11.29 8.10 9.85
N ASP A 302 -11.63 6.85 10.17
CA ASP A 302 -11.09 6.10 11.32
C ASP A 302 -9.86 5.24 10.96
N SER A 303 -9.20 5.52 9.83
CA SER A 303 -7.90 4.94 9.54
C SER A 303 -6.85 5.46 10.52
N CYS A 304 -5.82 4.66 10.79
CA CYS A 304 -4.75 5.08 11.70
C CYS A 304 -3.45 4.32 11.47
N ASP A 305 -2.39 4.89 12.02
CA ASP A 305 -1.13 4.19 12.28
C ASP A 305 -0.99 4.01 13.79
N ALA A 306 -0.57 2.82 14.23
CA ALA A 306 -0.31 2.57 15.64
C ALA A 306 1.10 2.03 15.92
N LEU A 307 1.69 2.53 17.01
CA LEU A 307 2.92 2.05 17.59
C LEU A 307 2.59 1.19 18.81
N ILE A 308 3.05 -0.05 18.78
CA ILE A 308 2.99 -0.99 19.90
C ILE A 308 4.36 -1.03 20.55
N THR A 309 4.43 -0.83 21.86
CA THR A 309 5.65 -0.94 22.65
C THR A 309 5.45 -1.92 23.78
N ALA A 310 6.23 -3.00 23.80
CA ALA A 310 6.33 -3.86 24.98
C ALA A 310 7.56 -3.45 25.78
N THR A 311 7.38 -3.23 27.08
CA THR A 311 8.46 -3.06 28.05
C THR A 311 8.51 -4.29 28.94
N LEU A 312 9.70 -4.88 29.09
CA LEU A 312 9.99 -5.88 30.11
C LEU A 312 11.01 -5.28 31.09
N ALA A 313 10.63 -5.10 32.35
CA ALA A 313 11.49 -4.51 33.38
C ALA A 313 11.76 -5.50 34.52
N TRP A 314 13.01 -5.90 34.69
CA TRP A 314 13.40 -6.91 35.69
C TRP A 314 14.87 -6.76 36.11
N ARG A 315 15.15 -6.84 37.42
CA ARG A 315 16.50 -6.71 38.02
C ARG A 315 17.33 -5.55 37.44
N ASP A 316 16.77 -4.34 37.52
CA ASP A 316 17.38 -3.10 37.02
C ASP A 316 17.66 -3.06 35.51
N GLN A 317 17.22 -4.08 34.76
CA GLN A 317 17.26 -4.09 33.30
C GLN A 317 15.88 -3.76 32.75
N ARG A 318 15.87 -3.04 31.62
CA ARG A 318 14.67 -2.68 30.89
C ARG A 318 14.87 -2.98 29.41
N TYR A 319 14.14 -3.97 28.91
CA TYR A 319 14.10 -4.30 27.50
C TYR A 319 12.85 -3.67 26.86
N ARG A 320 12.96 -3.30 25.57
CA ARG A 320 11.85 -2.69 24.82
C ARG A 320 11.75 -3.28 23.43
N ALA A 321 10.57 -3.78 23.08
CA ALA A 321 10.22 -4.17 21.72
C ALA A 321 9.26 -3.16 21.12
N HIS A 322 9.37 -2.94 19.82
CA HIS A 322 8.46 -2.08 19.06
C HIS A 322 7.87 -2.83 17.87
N ALA A 323 6.59 -2.58 17.60
CA ALA A 323 5.94 -2.97 16.34
C ALA A 323 5.08 -1.84 15.81
N ARG A 324 4.84 -1.83 14.49
CA ARG A 324 3.94 -0.89 13.84
C ARG A 324 2.78 -1.61 13.17
N VAL A 325 1.60 -1.00 13.24
CA VAL A 325 0.44 -1.45 12.46
C VAL A 325 -0.16 -0.26 11.71
N PHE A 326 -0.49 -0.50 10.44
CA PHE A 326 -1.12 0.47 9.55
C PHE A 326 -2.53 -0.02 9.24
N ALA A 327 -3.55 0.75 9.58
CA ALA A 327 -4.94 0.39 9.31
C ALA A 327 -5.43 1.13 8.06
N GLY A 328 -5.62 0.38 6.97
CA GLY A 328 -6.03 0.91 5.67
C GLY A 328 -7.31 0.28 5.12
N PRO A 329 -7.75 0.68 3.92
CA PRO A 329 -8.95 0.14 3.28
C PRO A 329 -8.82 -1.38 3.02
N PRO A 330 -9.94 -2.11 2.90
CA PRO A 330 -9.94 -3.53 2.55
C PRO A 330 -9.14 -3.86 1.29
N ALA A 331 -8.50 -5.03 1.28
CA ALA A 331 -7.89 -5.59 0.06
C ALA A 331 -8.94 -6.48 -0.64
N PHE A 332 -9.63 -5.93 -1.66
CA PHE A 332 -10.71 -6.63 -2.36
C PHE A 332 -10.25 -7.64 -3.41
N ALA A 333 -8.99 -7.60 -3.80
CA ALA A 333 -8.39 -8.52 -4.77
C ALA A 333 -7.01 -8.99 -4.25
N PRO A 334 -6.96 -9.72 -3.12
CA PRO A 334 -5.67 -10.12 -2.53
C PRO A 334 -4.94 -11.18 -3.35
N ASP A 335 -5.58 -11.80 -4.34
CA ASP A 335 -4.99 -12.65 -5.37
C ASP A 335 -4.31 -11.85 -6.51
N ARG A 336 -4.44 -10.52 -6.52
CA ARG A 336 -3.82 -9.62 -7.49
C ARG A 336 -2.71 -8.84 -6.83
N ARG A 337 -1.48 -9.30 -6.99
CA ARG A 337 -0.33 -8.70 -6.29
C ARG A 337 0.11 -7.44 -7.02
N PRO A 338 0.44 -6.37 -6.28
CA PRO A 338 1.07 -5.20 -6.87
C PRO A 338 2.36 -5.57 -7.58
N PHE A 339 2.59 -4.92 -8.73
CA PHE A 339 3.81 -5.05 -9.52
C PHE A 339 5.09 -4.89 -8.70
N TYR A 340 5.09 -3.92 -7.78
CA TYR A 340 6.06 -3.77 -6.70
C TYR A 340 5.29 -3.38 -5.42
N GLY A 341 5.77 -3.83 -4.26
CA GLY A 341 5.18 -3.53 -2.97
C GLY A 341 6.21 -3.06 -1.95
N VAL A 342 5.75 -2.79 -0.73
CA VAL A 342 6.60 -2.29 0.37
C VAL A 342 7.81 -3.19 0.66
N ASN A 343 7.69 -4.51 0.46
CA ASN A 343 8.82 -5.42 0.61
C ASN A 343 9.90 -5.15 -0.44
N ASP A 344 9.52 -4.92 -1.71
CA ASP A 344 10.48 -4.60 -2.76
C ASP A 344 11.20 -3.26 -2.46
N ASP A 345 10.52 -2.28 -1.87
CA ASP A 345 11.12 -1.00 -1.42
C ASP A 345 12.08 -1.18 -0.24
N LEU A 346 11.74 -2.03 0.72
CA LEU A 346 12.62 -2.36 1.86
C LEU A 346 13.87 -3.11 1.37
N ASP A 347 13.70 -4.08 0.48
CA ASP A 347 14.80 -4.82 -0.11
C ASP A 347 15.71 -3.92 -0.94
N ASP A 348 15.15 -2.98 -1.71
CA ASP A 348 15.94 -2.00 -2.49
C ASP A 348 16.79 -1.08 -1.60
N ARG A 349 16.31 -0.82 -0.37
CA ARG A 349 16.99 0.03 0.61
C ARG A 349 18.06 -0.72 1.40
N ASP A 350 17.77 -1.93 1.85
CA ASP A 350 18.57 -2.62 2.87
C ASP A 350 19.47 -3.72 2.28
N LEU A 351 19.14 -4.29 1.12
CA LEU A 351 19.92 -5.36 0.49
C LEU A 351 20.88 -4.82 -0.58
N PRO A 352 22.04 -5.48 -0.81
CA PRO A 352 22.96 -5.09 -1.88
C PRO A 352 22.30 -5.25 -3.26
N LEU A 353 22.84 -4.60 -4.30
CA LEU A 353 22.35 -4.82 -5.67
C LEU A 353 22.59 -6.28 -6.12
N VAL A 354 21.64 -6.82 -6.89
CA VAL A 354 21.73 -8.17 -7.45
C VAL A 354 22.81 -8.21 -8.53
N LYS A 355 23.77 -9.14 -8.39
CA LYS A 355 24.69 -9.51 -9.47
C LYS A 355 24.19 -10.80 -10.11
N VAL A 356 23.76 -10.74 -11.36
CA VAL A 356 23.31 -11.92 -12.10
C VAL A 356 24.52 -12.67 -12.66
N THR A 357 24.61 -13.97 -12.38
CA THR A 357 25.65 -14.87 -12.86
C THR A 357 25.03 -16.20 -13.30
N ARG A 358 25.85 -17.10 -13.87
CA ARG A 358 25.36 -18.44 -14.24
C ARG A 358 25.04 -19.29 -13.01
N GLU A 359 25.75 -19.05 -11.90
CA GLU A 359 25.60 -19.81 -10.66
C GLU A 359 24.27 -19.53 -9.95
N ASN A 360 23.75 -18.31 -10.04
CA ASN A 360 22.47 -17.92 -9.43
C ASN A 360 21.31 -17.80 -10.46
N PHE A 361 21.50 -18.30 -11.68
CA PHE A 361 20.53 -18.12 -12.76
C PHE A 361 19.12 -18.60 -12.38
N ASP A 362 18.99 -19.78 -11.76
CA ASP A 362 17.68 -20.35 -11.42
C ASP A 362 16.92 -19.51 -10.38
N GLU A 363 17.62 -18.99 -9.36
CA GLU A 363 17.03 -18.10 -8.35
C GLU A 363 16.56 -16.78 -8.99
N ILE A 364 17.41 -16.17 -9.82
CA ILE A 364 17.07 -14.92 -10.52
C ILE A 364 15.94 -15.13 -11.53
N LYS A 365 15.92 -16.27 -12.21
CA LYS A 365 14.84 -16.64 -13.13
C LYS A 365 13.51 -16.69 -12.39
N ASP A 366 13.45 -17.31 -11.21
CA ASP A 366 12.23 -17.37 -10.40
C ASP A 366 11.75 -15.96 -10.00
N GLU A 367 12.67 -15.07 -9.58
CA GLU A 367 12.34 -13.66 -9.29
C GLU A 367 11.82 -12.91 -10.53
N VAL A 368 12.41 -13.11 -11.70
CA VAL A 368 11.99 -12.48 -12.97
C VAL A 368 10.61 -12.99 -13.41
N VAL A 369 10.37 -14.30 -13.33
CA VAL A 369 9.07 -14.89 -13.64
C VAL A 369 7.99 -14.32 -12.72
N GLU A 370 8.31 -14.22 -11.43
CA GLU A 370 7.41 -13.67 -10.43
C GLU A 370 7.11 -12.18 -10.67
N LEU A 371 8.11 -11.39 -11.07
CA LEU A 371 7.90 -10.00 -11.48
C LEU A 371 6.90 -9.89 -12.65
N PHE A 372 7.05 -10.69 -13.70
CA PHE A 372 6.13 -10.66 -14.86
C PHE A 372 4.71 -11.12 -14.50
N ARG A 373 4.56 -12.06 -13.58
CA ARG A 373 3.23 -12.44 -13.05
C ARG A 373 2.58 -11.26 -12.32
N ARG A 374 3.32 -10.56 -11.45
CA ARG A 374 2.83 -9.37 -10.76
C ARG A 374 2.49 -8.22 -11.72
N VAL A 375 3.27 -8.03 -12.80
CA VAL A 375 2.92 -7.09 -13.90
C VAL A 375 1.55 -7.42 -14.45
N PHE A 376 1.34 -8.68 -14.84
CA PHE A 376 0.07 -9.11 -15.44
C PHE A 376 -1.10 -8.95 -14.46
N GLU A 377 -0.94 -9.40 -13.22
CA GLU A 377 -1.95 -9.30 -12.16
C GLU A 377 -2.39 -7.84 -11.91
N SER A 378 -1.43 -6.92 -11.89
CA SER A 378 -1.67 -5.49 -11.74
C SER A 378 -2.32 -4.88 -12.99
N ALA A 379 -1.74 -5.09 -14.17
CA ALA A 379 -2.24 -4.52 -15.41
C ALA A 379 -3.65 -5.01 -15.77
N ALA A 380 -3.97 -6.28 -15.49
CA ALA A 380 -5.29 -6.86 -15.71
C ALA A 380 -6.38 -6.31 -14.75
N SER A 381 -5.97 -5.60 -13.70
CA SER A 381 -6.87 -5.00 -12.71
C SER A 381 -7.16 -3.51 -12.98
N LEU A 382 -6.67 -2.97 -14.11
CA LEU A 382 -6.70 -1.54 -14.42
C LEU A 382 -7.35 -1.25 -15.75
N ASN A 383 -7.99 -0.09 -15.85
CA ASN A 383 -8.37 0.50 -17.14
C ASN A 383 -7.15 1.23 -17.72
N LEU A 384 -6.41 0.55 -18.58
CA LEU A 384 -5.17 1.08 -19.17
C LEU A 384 -5.42 2.19 -20.19
N ASP A 385 -6.60 2.22 -20.80
CA ASP A 385 -7.00 3.27 -21.73
C ASP A 385 -7.24 4.59 -20.99
N GLN A 386 -7.87 4.53 -19.82
CA GLN A 386 -8.03 5.68 -18.93
C GLN A 386 -6.67 6.13 -18.38
N ALA A 387 -5.86 5.20 -17.87
CA ALA A 387 -4.52 5.53 -17.37
C ALA A 387 -3.65 6.20 -18.47
N ARG A 388 -3.73 5.71 -19.71
CA ARG A 388 -3.12 6.36 -20.88
C ARG A 388 -3.58 7.78 -21.07
N THR A 389 -4.87 8.02 -20.97
CA THR A 389 -5.46 9.34 -21.19
C THR A 389 -4.96 10.33 -20.16
N GLU A 390 -4.97 9.95 -18.88
CA GLU A 390 -4.44 10.75 -17.78
C GLU A 390 -2.96 11.08 -18.01
N GLY A 391 -2.12 10.07 -18.30
CA GLY A 391 -0.70 10.30 -18.53
C GLY A 391 -0.40 11.19 -19.75
N LEU A 392 -1.22 11.15 -20.81
CA LEU A 392 -1.12 12.07 -21.95
C LEU A 392 -1.52 13.51 -21.58
N GLN A 393 -2.53 13.68 -20.72
CA GLN A 393 -2.94 14.99 -20.20
C GLN A 393 -1.83 15.59 -19.32
N ASP A 394 -1.28 14.79 -18.41
CA ASP A 394 -0.14 15.19 -17.57
C ASP A 394 1.06 15.61 -18.41
N ASN A 395 1.37 14.84 -19.46
CA ASN A 395 2.43 15.20 -20.39
C ASN A 395 2.16 16.51 -21.12
N ALA A 396 0.93 16.73 -21.60
CA ALA A 396 0.55 17.95 -22.29
C ALA A 396 0.69 19.17 -21.37
N ALA A 397 0.27 19.04 -20.11
CA ALA A 397 0.43 20.09 -19.10
C ALA A 397 1.91 20.40 -18.82
N LYS A 398 2.74 19.38 -18.61
CA LYS A 398 4.19 19.52 -18.34
C LYS A 398 4.98 20.08 -19.54
N THR A 399 4.62 19.69 -20.77
CA THR A 399 5.31 20.13 -22.00
C THR A 399 4.92 21.54 -22.43
N ALA A 400 3.65 21.93 -22.26
CA ALA A 400 3.20 23.31 -22.50
C ALA A 400 3.97 24.33 -21.65
N ALA A 401 4.41 23.94 -20.45
CA ALA A 401 5.20 24.78 -19.56
C ALA A 401 6.67 24.96 -20.00
N THR A 402 7.20 24.15 -20.92
CA THR A 402 8.66 23.98 -21.11
C THR A 402 9.17 24.03 -22.56
N GLY A 403 8.31 23.82 -23.57
CA GLY A 403 8.64 24.06 -24.98
C GLY A 403 9.71 23.17 -25.64
N ALA A 404 9.98 21.97 -25.10
CA ALA A 404 11.08 21.10 -25.52
C ALA A 404 10.76 20.11 -26.68
N SER A 405 11.81 19.67 -27.40
CA SER A 405 11.85 18.68 -28.51
C SER A 405 13.28 18.09 -28.58
N GLU A 406 13.62 16.88 -29.03
CA GLU A 406 13.01 15.53 -29.06
C GLU A 406 14.18 14.55 -29.34
N ALA A 407 14.25 13.39 -28.65
CA ALA A 407 15.07 12.22 -29.03
C ALA A 407 14.64 10.92 -28.31
N LEU A 408 13.34 10.69 -28.07
CA LEU A 408 12.81 9.64 -27.17
C LEU A 408 11.39 9.22 -27.58
N PRO A 409 10.79 8.12 -27.05
CA PRO A 409 9.45 7.69 -27.50
C PRO A 409 8.41 8.80 -27.38
N ALA A 410 7.44 8.80 -28.29
CA ALA A 410 6.39 9.80 -28.31
C ALA A 410 5.64 9.81 -26.96
N THR A 411 5.36 11.00 -26.45
CA THR A 411 4.63 11.25 -25.18
C THR A 411 3.25 11.84 -25.41
N GLY A 412 2.85 11.98 -26.68
CA GLY A 412 1.57 12.54 -27.13
C GLY A 412 0.67 11.49 -27.81
N PRO A 413 -0.35 11.93 -28.57
CA PRO A 413 -1.28 11.03 -29.27
C PRO A 413 -0.62 10.03 -30.23
N THR A 414 0.58 10.35 -30.74
CA THR A 414 1.38 9.48 -31.61
C THR A 414 2.08 8.33 -30.88
N SER A 415 2.11 8.35 -29.54
CA SER A 415 2.60 7.24 -28.72
C SER A 415 1.71 6.02 -28.79
N MET A 416 2.27 4.82 -28.63
CA MET A 416 1.58 3.53 -28.79
C MET A 416 1.08 3.24 -30.21
N THR A 417 1.51 4.00 -31.22
CA THR A 417 1.13 3.81 -32.63
C THR A 417 2.25 3.12 -33.42
N ARG A 418 1.97 2.68 -34.66
CA ARG A 418 2.97 2.07 -35.56
C ARG A 418 4.19 2.95 -35.83
N ASP A 419 4.03 4.27 -35.68
CA ASP A 419 5.08 5.25 -35.96
C ASP A 419 6.06 5.38 -34.78
N ASP A 420 5.69 4.92 -33.58
CA ASP A 420 6.52 4.93 -32.36
C ASP A 420 7.54 3.76 -32.34
N LYS A 421 8.10 3.41 -33.50
CA LYS A 421 9.19 2.41 -33.61
C LYS A 421 10.48 2.99 -33.03
N PRO A 422 11.36 2.16 -32.42
CA PRO A 422 11.28 0.71 -32.25
C PRO A 422 10.66 0.26 -30.91
N TRP A 423 9.84 1.11 -30.29
CA TRP A 423 9.22 0.91 -28.97
C TRP A 423 7.92 0.11 -29.08
N VAL A 424 7.15 0.36 -30.14
CA VAL A 424 5.96 -0.43 -30.48
C VAL A 424 6.34 -1.72 -31.22
N ASP A 425 5.64 -2.82 -30.97
CA ASP A 425 5.83 -4.08 -31.71
C ASP A 425 4.54 -4.67 -32.30
N ARG A 426 3.41 -4.67 -31.56
CA ARG A 426 2.20 -5.40 -31.98
C ARG A 426 0.86 -4.76 -31.65
N VAL A 427 0.79 -3.85 -30.68
CA VAL A 427 -0.49 -3.29 -30.21
C VAL A 427 -1.31 -2.63 -31.35
N PRO A 428 -0.72 -1.90 -32.31
CA PRO A 428 -1.46 -1.32 -33.44
C PRO A 428 -2.01 -2.35 -34.44
N ASP A 429 -1.51 -3.58 -34.44
CA ASP A 429 -1.89 -4.63 -35.40
C ASP A 429 -3.03 -5.50 -34.87
N LEU A 430 -3.22 -5.53 -33.55
CA LEU A 430 -4.26 -6.30 -32.89
C LEU A 430 -5.63 -5.59 -32.93
N MET A 431 -5.69 -4.33 -33.38
CA MET A 431 -6.89 -3.48 -33.34
C MET A 431 -7.10 -2.65 -34.62
N PRO A 432 -7.25 -3.29 -35.79
CA PRO A 432 -7.48 -2.58 -37.04
C PRO A 432 -8.85 -1.89 -37.06
N GLY A 433 -8.87 -0.57 -37.29
CA GLY A 433 -10.09 0.18 -37.64
C GLY A 433 -10.74 1.01 -36.52
N GLN A 434 -10.25 0.94 -35.27
CA GLN A 434 -10.67 1.86 -34.21
C GLN A 434 -9.72 3.05 -34.17
N GLN A 435 -10.23 4.28 -34.29
CA GLN A 435 -9.44 5.46 -33.97
C GLN A 435 -9.17 5.42 -32.46
N ALA A 436 -7.90 5.48 -32.06
CA ALA A 436 -7.47 5.64 -30.68
C ALA A 436 -7.81 7.06 -30.17
N SER A 437 -9.09 7.42 -30.16
CA SER A 437 -9.57 8.70 -29.68
C SER A 437 -10.28 8.49 -28.33
N VAL A 438 -9.50 8.59 -27.27
CA VAL A 438 -10.00 8.51 -25.89
C VAL A 438 -10.65 9.83 -25.42
N PHE A 439 -10.68 10.86 -26.28
CA PHE A 439 -11.44 12.11 -26.10
C PHE A 439 -12.74 12.14 -26.88
N SER A 440 -13.22 10.97 -27.29
CA SER A 440 -14.54 10.86 -27.89
C SER A 440 -15.58 11.24 -26.82
N THR A 441 -16.02 12.51 -26.81
CA THR A 441 -17.35 12.89 -26.27
C THR A 441 -18.49 12.12 -26.96
N THR A 442 -18.14 11.32 -27.96
CA THR A 442 -18.96 10.36 -28.69
C THR A 442 -18.75 8.89 -28.25
N SER A 443 -17.93 8.57 -27.25
CA SER A 443 -17.74 7.17 -26.82
C SER A 443 -19.00 6.68 -26.13
N SER A 444 -19.57 5.59 -26.64
CA SER A 444 -20.79 5.02 -26.10
C SER A 444 -20.50 3.94 -25.07
N ARG A 445 -21.44 3.73 -24.15
CA ARG A 445 -21.43 2.55 -23.29
C ARG A 445 -21.39 1.29 -24.14
N GLY A 446 -20.30 0.52 -24.06
CA GLY A 446 -20.08 -0.71 -24.83
C GLY A 446 -18.97 -0.63 -25.86
N ASP A 447 -18.31 0.53 -26.03
CA ASP A 447 -17.10 0.63 -26.85
C ASP A 447 -15.98 -0.23 -26.24
N SER A 448 -15.21 -0.90 -27.11
CA SER A 448 -14.04 -1.71 -26.71
C SER A 448 -12.94 -0.81 -26.14
N LEU A 449 -12.28 -1.29 -25.07
CA LEU A 449 -11.15 -0.62 -24.42
C LEU A 449 -9.84 -1.25 -24.92
N PRO A 450 -9.20 -0.67 -25.96
CA PRO A 450 -8.18 -1.36 -26.73
C PRO A 450 -6.96 -1.81 -25.92
N PHE A 451 -6.41 -0.93 -25.08
CA PHE A 451 -5.22 -1.28 -24.31
C PHE A 451 -5.55 -2.24 -23.16
N THR A 452 -6.73 -2.08 -22.55
CA THR A 452 -7.22 -2.94 -21.47
C THR A 452 -7.53 -4.36 -21.96
N GLU A 453 -8.15 -4.49 -23.14
CA GLU A 453 -8.53 -5.80 -23.71
C GLU A 453 -7.34 -6.60 -24.22
N VAL A 454 -6.27 -5.95 -24.69
CA VAL A 454 -5.08 -6.64 -25.21
C VAL A 454 -4.26 -7.34 -24.11
N VAL A 455 -4.28 -6.84 -22.87
CA VAL A 455 -3.47 -7.39 -21.77
C VAL A 455 -3.73 -8.87 -21.51
N PRO A 456 -4.99 -9.33 -21.32
CA PRO A 456 -5.30 -10.75 -21.19
C PRO A 456 -4.79 -11.64 -22.32
N PHE A 457 -4.68 -11.15 -23.56
CA PHE A 457 -4.25 -11.98 -24.69
C PHE A 457 -2.73 -12.02 -24.87
N VAL A 458 -2.07 -10.88 -24.72
CA VAL A 458 -0.63 -10.76 -24.99
C VAL A 458 0.21 -11.07 -23.76
N HIS A 459 -0.18 -10.54 -22.59
CA HIS A 459 0.65 -10.62 -21.38
C HIS A 459 0.38 -11.88 -20.55
N SER A 460 -0.78 -12.52 -20.67
CA SER A 460 -1.07 -13.74 -19.89
C SER A 460 -0.14 -14.90 -20.24
N GLN A 461 0.27 -15.01 -21.51
CA GLN A 461 1.20 -16.04 -21.96
C GLN A 461 2.58 -15.88 -21.34
N LEU A 462 2.97 -14.65 -21.00
CA LEU A 462 4.25 -14.34 -20.35
C LEU A 462 4.27 -14.67 -18.84
N MET A 463 3.17 -15.18 -18.28
CA MET A 463 3.17 -15.78 -16.94
C MET A 463 3.76 -17.19 -16.90
N ASP A 464 3.80 -17.86 -18.05
CA ASP A 464 4.45 -19.16 -18.20
C ASP A 464 5.96 -18.96 -18.30
N GLU A 465 6.71 -19.68 -17.47
CA GLU A 465 8.16 -19.57 -17.40
C GLU A 465 8.83 -19.86 -18.75
N THR A 466 8.43 -20.95 -19.42
CA THR A 466 9.10 -21.35 -20.67
C THR A 466 8.85 -20.33 -21.77
N ILE A 467 7.61 -19.85 -21.89
CA ILE A 467 7.25 -18.82 -22.87
C ILE A 467 7.96 -17.51 -22.56
N LEU A 468 8.00 -17.10 -21.29
CA LEU A 468 8.69 -15.88 -20.87
C LEU A 468 10.18 -15.94 -21.20
N ILE A 469 10.88 -17.01 -20.85
CA ILE A 469 12.33 -17.12 -21.08
C ILE A 469 12.64 -17.13 -22.58
N ASP A 470 11.86 -17.83 -23.40
CA ASP A 470 12.02 -17.80 -24.86
C ASP A 470 11.77 -16.38 -25.43
N PHE A 471 10.72 -15.70 -24.94
CA PHE A 471 10.44 -14.31 -25.31
C PHE A 471 11.60 -13.38 -24.94
N LEU A 472 12.09 -13.43 -23.70
CA LEU A 472 13.20 -12.60 -23.22
C LEU A 472 14.48 -12.86 -24.02
N ARG A 473 14.81 -14.12 -24.32
CA ARG A 473 15.98 -14.47 -25.14
C ARG A 473 15.89 -13.87 -26.55
N ARG A 474 14.74 -14.02 -27.21
CA ARG A 474 14.53 -13.52 -28.59
C ARG A 474 14.35 -12.00 -28.68
N ARG A 475 13.83 -11.38 -27.62
CA ARG A 475 13.38 -9.98 -27.62
C ARG A 475 14.10 -9.12 -26.57
N HIS A 476 15.24 -9.57 -26.05
CA HIS A 476 16.00 -8.89 -24.99
C HIS A 476 16.23 -7.40 -25.28
N MET A 477 16.62 -7.04 -26.51
CA MET A 477 16.83 -5.63 -26.88
C MET A 477 15.56 -4.79 -26.86
N HIS A 478 14.40 -5.40 -27.18
CA HIS A 478 13.12 -4.71 -27.11
C HIS A 478 12.70 -4.48 -25.66
N VAL A 479 12.82 -5.51 -24.81
CA VAL A 479 12.53 -5.39 -23.37
C VAL A 479 13.48 -4.39 -22.71
N ARG A 480 14.78 -4.46 -22.98
CA ARG A 480 15.79 -3.51 -22.47
C ARG A 480 15.45 -2.07 -22.80
N ARG A 481 14.92 -1.80 -24.01
CA ARG A 481 14.42 -0.47 -24.36
C ARG A 481 13.26 -0.11 -23.42
N LEU A 482 12.23 -0.94 -23.36
CA LEU A 482 11.03 -0.67 -22.56
C LEU A 482 11.28 -0.51 -21.05
N LEU A 483 12.37 -1.03 -20.49
CA LEU A 483 12.69 -0.83 -19.08
C LEU A 483 13.18 0.60 -18.83
N ARG A 484 12.49 1.31 -17.94
CA ARG A 484 12.96 2.60 -17.44
C ARG A 484 14.03 2.40 -16.38
N PRO A 485 15.14 3.16 -16.41
CA PRO A 485 16.07 3.16 -15.29
C PRO A 485 15.42 3.77 -14.04
N PRO A 486 15.87 3.37 -12.84
CA PRO A 486 15.37 3.92 -11.57
C PRO A 486 15.75 5.40 -11.46
N PHE A 487 15.11 6.14 -10.55
CA PHE A 487 15.60 7.48 -10.21
C PHE A 487 17.00 7.39 -9.57
N GLY A 488 17.86 8.36 -9.91
CA GLY A 488 19.19 8.49 -9.34
C GLY A 488 19.11 8.82 -7.85
N LEU A 489 20.07 8.35 -7.06
CA LEU A 489 20.28 8.83 -5.70
C LEU A 489 20.71 10.29 -5.78
N ILE A 490 20.43 11.05 -4.74
CA ILE A 490 20.82 12.46 -4.64
C ILE A 490 22.33 12.64 -4.90
N GLY A 491 23.18 11.69 -4.45
CA GLY A 491 24.62 11.72 -4.68
C GLY A 491 25.09 11.35 -6.09
N GLU A 492 24.22 10.85 -6.96
CA GLU A 492 24.51 10.52 -8.36
C GLU A 492 24.19 11.68 -9.30
N TRP A 493 23.45 12.68 -8.82
CA TRP A 493 23.02 13.82 -9.60
C TRP A 493 24.17 14.80 -9.83
N ALA A 494 24.27 15.32 -11.05
CA ALA A 494 25.13 16.46 -11.33
C ALA A 494 24.56 17.73 -10.65
N ASP A 495 25.44 18.71 -10.37
CA ASP A 495 25.03 19.98 -9.76
C ASP A 495 23.89 20.64 -10.55
N GLU A 496 24.02 20.68 -11.87
CA GLU A 496 22.97 21.11 -12.80
C GLU A 496 22.44 19.92 -13.62
N PRO A 497 21.11 19.84 -13.86
CA PRO A 497 20.56 18.78 -14.68
C PRO A 497 21.03 18.95 -16.14
N GLY A 498 21.50 17.86 -16.73
CA GLY A 498 21.83 17.84 -18.16
C GLY A 498 20.58 18.04 -19.03
N PRO A 499 20.73 18.52 -20.28
CA PRO A 499 19.59 18.66 -21.20
C PRO A 499 19.02 17.31 -21.66
N ASP A 500 19.83 16.24 -21.59
CA ASP A 500 19.50 14.91 -22.06
C ASP A 500 19.33 13.93 -20.88
N PRO A 501 18.44 12.92 -20.98
CA PRO A 501 18.33 11.89 -19.96
C PRO A 501 19.60 11.06 -19.80
N ASN A 502 19.90 10.71 -18.57
CA ASN A 502 20.99 9.79 -18.27
C ASN A 502 20.55 8.34 -18.58
N PRO A 503 21.35 7.54 -19.32
CA PRO A 503 20.98 6.16 -19.64
C PRO A 503 20.96 5.21 -18.42
N ALA A 504 21.63 5.56 -17.32
CA ALA A 504 21.77 4.72 -16.14
C ALA A 504 20.72 4.99 -15.05
N PHE A 505 20.23 6.23 -14.96
CA PHE A 505 19.26 6.65 -13.95
C PHE A 505 18.43 7.83 -14.44
N ARG A 506 17.26 8.05 -13.83
CA ARG A 506 16.39 9.20 -14.06
C ARG A 506 16.69 10.34 -13.10
N ASP A 507 16.66 11.58 -13.59
CA ASP A 507 16.75 12.78 -12.77
C ASP A 507 15.39 13.50 -12.79
N PRO A 508 14.69 13.66 -11.65
CA PRO A 508 13.37 14.28 -11.62
C PRO A 508 13.38 15.76 -12.06
N ARG A 509 14.55 16.40 -12.12
CA ARG A 509 14.73 17.78 -12.63
C ARG A 509 14.76 17.83 -14.15
N VAL A 510 15.02 16.70 -14.82
CA VAL A 510 14.96 16.57 -16.27
C VAL A 510 13.52 16.28 -16.66
N LEU A 511 12.87 17.22 -17.35
CA LEU A 511 11.45 17.13 -17.74
C LEU A 511 11.08 15.76 -18.29
N ARG A 512 11.92 15.23 -19.18
CA ARG A 512 11.66 13.98 -19.85
C ARG A 512 11.54 12.78 -18.92
N ASP A 513 12.30 12.76 -17.84
CA ASP A 513 12.36 11.62 -16.92
C ASP A 513 11.09 11.50 -16.06
N VAL A 514 10.28 12.55 -16.03
CA VAL A 514 8.96 12.61 -15.37
C VAL A 514 7.77 12.54 -16.34
N LEU A 515 8.01 12.33 -17.65
CA LEU A 515 6.94 12.17 -18.66
C LEU A 515 6.53 10.70 -18.83
N HIS A 516 5.23 10.47 -18.96
CA HIS A 516 4.64 9.17 -19.25
C HIS A 516 4.88 8.79 -20.72
N ASP A 517 5.39 7.59 -20.99
CA ASP A 517 5.68 7.11 -22.34
C ASP A 517 5.55 5.58 -22.37
N MET A 518 5.91 4.98 -23.50
CA MET A 518 5.84 3.53 -23.74
C MET A 518 6.65 2.64 -22.81
N ARG A 519 7.66 3.17 -22.12
CA ARG A 519 8.56 2.40 -21.28
C ARG A 519 7.86 2.06 -19.97
N MET A 520 7.91 0.79 -19.54
CA MET A 520 7.16 0.17 -18.44
C MET A 520 5.64 0.09 -18.72
N PRO A 521 4.77 -0.48 -17.86
CA PRO A 521 3.31 -0.46 -18.12
C PRO A 521 2.88 0.96 -18.48
N PRO A 522 2.48 1.19 -19.74
CA PRO A 522 2.45 2.52 -20.31
C PRO A 522 1.41 3.35 -19.57
N TYR A 523 1.82 4.54 -19.15
CA TYR A 523 0.98 5.50 -18.44
C TYR A 523 0.44 5.05 -17.08
N MET A 524 1.04 4.04 -16.46
CA MET A 524 0.83 3.81 -15.03
C MET A 524 1.68 4.81 -14.22
N ARG A 525 1.09 5.29 -13.13
CA ARG A 525 1.77 6.11 -12.13
C ARG A 525 2.37 5.26 -11.03
N ASP A 526 3.48 5.72 -10.45
CA ASP A 526 3.93 5.26 -9.14
C ASP A 526 3.21 6.02 -8.01
N ALA A 527 3.65 5.79 -6.77
CA ALA A 527 3.11 6.50 -5.61
C ALA A 527 3.36 8.02 -5.64
N TYR A 528 4.30 8.50 -6.45
CA TYR A 528 4.78 9.89 -6.53
C TYR A 528 4.24 10.66 -7.73
N TYR A 529 3.12 10.23 -8.34
CA TYR A 529 2.51 10.90 -9.50
C TYR A 529 3.46 11.01 -10.72
N VAL A 530 4.47 10.13 -10.78
CA VAL A 530 5.39 10.04 -11.92
C VAL A 530 5.24 8.67 -12.58
N PRO A 531 5.77 8.50 -13.81
CA PRO A 531 5.66 7.23 -14.51
C PRO A 531 6.35 6.11 -13.73
N LEU A 532 5.64 4.99 -13.61
CA LEU A 532 6.06 3.81 -12.89
C LEU A 532 7.41 3.25 -13.41
N SER A 533 8.32 2.90 -12.49
CA SER A 533 9.54 2.14 -12.79
C SER A 533 9.72 0.98 -11.82
N LEU A 534 10.63 0.06 -12.18
CA LEU A 534 11.18 -0.91 -11.24
C LEU A 534 11.95 -0.21 -10.12
N THR A 535 12.10 -0.89 -8.98
CA THR A 535 13.10 -0.53 -7.98
C THR A 535 14.51 -0.68 -8.57
N ARG A 536 15.52 -0.08 -7.93
CA ARG A 536 16.89 -0.13 -8.46
C ARG A 536 17.43 -1.55 -8.52
N ARG A 537 17.17 -2.35 -7.49
CA ARG A 537 17.54 -3.76 -7.37
C ARG A 537 16.85 -4.60 -8.44
N GLN A 538 15.55 -4.44 -8.63
CA GLN A 538 14.79 -5.14 -9.68
C GLN A 538 15.26 -4.74 -11.09
N TYR A 539 15.55 -3.45 -11.32
CA TYR A 539 16.08 -2.98 -12.60
C TYR A 539 17.44 -3.63 -12.92
N GLN A 540 18.38 -3.61 -11.96
CA GLN A 540 19.71 -4.21 -12.15
C GLN A 540 19.62 -5.72 -12.36
N MET A 541 18.76 -6.41 -11.59
CA MET A 541 18.46 -7.82 -11.80
C MET A 541 17.96 -8.08 -13.23
N MET A 542 16.97 -7.32 -13.69
CA MET A 542 16.37 -7.53 -15.01
C MET A 542 17.38 -7.25 -16.13
N ILE A 543 18.17 -6.17 -16.03
CA ILE A 543 19.22 -5.86 -17.01
C ILE A 543 20.29 -6.95 -17.06
N GLY A 544 20.80 -7.38 -15.90
CA GLY A 544 21.79 -8.46 -15.83
C GLY A 544 21.27 -9.79 -16.38
N PHE A 545 19.99 -10.10 -16.14
CA PHE A 545 19.34 -11.29 -16.66
C PHE A 545 19.20 -11.25 -18.19
N LEU A 546 18.80 -10.11 -18.76
CA LEU A 546 18.73 -9.93 -20.21
C LEU A 546 20.11 -10.06 -20.87
N ASP A 547 21.15 -9.51 -20.25
CA ASP A 547 22.51 -9.57 -20.77
C ASP A 547 23.05 -11.02 -20.76
N LEU A 548 22.79 -11.77 -19.68
CA LEU A 548 23.15 -13.19 -19.61
C LEU A 548 22.42 -14.05 -20.64
N LEU A 549 21.11 -13.86 -20.83
CA LEU A 549 20.34 -14.56 -21.86
C LEU A 549 20.83 -14.24 -23.28
N ALA A 550 21.28 -13.01 -23.51
CA ALA A 550 21.83 -12.59 -24.81
C ALA A 550 23.19 -13.25 -25.09
N GLU A 551 24.01 -13.48 -24.06
CA GLU A 551 25.27 -14.22 -24.18
C GLU A 551 25.04 -15.71 -24.48
N GLU A 552 24.09 -16.35 -23.79
CA GLU A 552 23.74 -17.75 -24.04
C GLU A 552 23.22 -17.97 -25.46
N GLY A 553 22.36 -17.08 -25.96
CA GLY A 553 21.84 -17.14 -27.33
C GLY A 553 22.88 -16.90 -28.43
N ARG A 554 24.11 -16.50 -28.09
CA ARG A 554 25.25 -16.32 -29.01
C ARG A 554 26.23 -17.50 -29.01
N THR A 555 26.00 -18.52 -28.16
CA THR A 555 26.84 -19.73 -28.14
C THR A 555 26.29 -20.70 -29.20
N PRO A 556 27.09 -21.12 -30.21
CA PRO A 556 26.62 -21.92 -31.35
C PRO A 556 26.11 -23.32 -30.98
#